data_AF-W1YMJ9-F1
#
_entry.id   AF-W1YMJ9-F1
#
_cell.length_a   1.000
_cell.length_b   1.000
_cell.length_c   1.000
_cell.angle_alpha   90.00
_cell.angle_beta   90.00
_cell.angle_gamma   90.00
#
_symmetry.space_group_name_H-M   'P 1'
#
loop_
_entity.id
_entity.type
_entity.pdbx_description
1 polymer ?
#
loop_
_entity_poly.entity_id
_entity_poly.type
_entity_poly.pdbx_seq_one_letter_code
_entity_poly.pdbx_strand_id
1 'polypeptide(L)'
;TKVCPSGAMHKREDGFVVVDEDVCIGCRYCHMACPYGAPQYNETKGHMTKCDGCYDRIAEGKKPICVESCPLRALDFGPIDE
;
A
#
# COMPACT_ATOMS: atom_id res chain seq x y z
N THR A 1 -5.32 9.73 0.39
CA THR A 1 -6.00 10.06 -0.88
C THR A 1 -6.17 11.55 -1.10
N LYS A 2 -6.47 12.37 -0.08
CA LYS A 2 -6.75 13.82 -0.27
C LYS A 2 -5.57 14.71 -0.71
N VAL A 3 -4.31 14.26 -0.59
CA VAL A 3 -3.12 15.09 -0.89
C VAL A 3 -2.49 14.81 -2.27
N CYS A 4 -2.89 13.74 -2.95
CA CYS A 4 -2.29 13.36 -4.22
C CYS A 4 -2.97 14.14 -5.35
N PRO A 5 -2.26 15.04 -6.05
CA PRO A 5 -2.87 15.90 -7.07
C PRO A 5 -3.29 15.13 -8.32
N SER A 6 -2.60 14.04 -8.66
CA SER A 6 -2.95 13.22 -9.84
C SER A 6 -4.02 12.15 -9.55
N GLY A 7 -4.41 11.97 -8.29
CA GLY A 7 -5.33 10.90 -7.89
C GLY A 7 -4.70 9.51 -7.81
N ALA A 8 -3.42 9.34 -8.16
CA ALA A 8 -2.73 8.03 -8.16
C ALA A 8 -2.81 7.31 -6.80
N MET A 9 -2.69 8.04 -5.69
CA MET A 9 -2.84 7.48 -4.34
C MET A 9 -4.32 7.43 -3.94
N HIS A 10 -4.93 6.24 -4.00
CA HIS A 10 -6.35 6.03 -3.72
C HIS A 10 -6.57 4.90 -2.70
N LYS A 11 -7.77 4.83 -2.13
CA LYS A 11 -8.22 3.74 -1.27
C LYS A 11 -9.18 2.89 -2.09
N ARG A 12 -8.89 1.60 -2.20
CA ARG A 12 -9.73 0.61 -2.88
C ARG A 12 -10.93 0.22 -2.00
N GLU A 13 -11.87 -0.49 -2.61
CA GLU A 13 -13.10 -0.95 -1.94
C GLU A 13 -12.80 -1.96 -0.81
N ASP A 14 -11.78 -2.80 -0.99
CA ASP A 14 -11.25 -3.75 0.01
C ASP A 14 -10.51 -3.08 1.18
N GLY A 15 -10.40 -1.75 1.18
CA GLY A 15 -9.79 -0.98 2.24
C GLY A 15 -8.30 -0.71 2.08
N PHE A 16 -7.62 -1.36 1.14
CA PHE A 16 -6.20 -1.11 0.88
C PHE A 16 -6.01 0.27 0.25
N VAL A 17 -5.05 1.02 0.80
CA VAL A 17 -4.55 2.22 0.13
C VAL A 17 -3.47 1.76 -0.84
N VAL A 18 -3.48 2.19 -2.09
CA VAL A 18 -2.48 1.80 -3.11
C VAL A 18 -2.03 3.01 -3.92
N VAL A 19 -0.93 2.85 -4.65
CA VAL A 19 -0.47 3.82 -5.65
C VAL A 19 -0.66 3.19 -7.02
N ASP A 20 -1.41 3.88 -7.87
CA ASP A 20 -1.45 3.60 -9.30
C ASP A 20 -0.13 4.09 -9.94
N GLU A 21 0.72 3.15 -10.35
CA GLU A 21 2.05 3.45 -10.92
C GLU A 21 1.94 4.15 -12.29
N ASP A 22 0.88 3.88 -13.07
CA ASP A 22 0.67 4.45 -14.40
C ASP A 22 0.23 5.93 -14.34
N VAL A 23 -0.40 6.33 -13.24
CA VAL A 23 -0.91 7.70 -13.01
C VAL A 23 0.04 8.53 -12.12
N CYS A 24 0.99 7.89 -11.43
CA CYS A 24 1.83 8.56 -10.45
C CYS A 24 2.88 9.46 -11.10
N ILE A 25 2.80 10.77 -10.85
CA ILE A 25 3.75 11.77 -11.38
C ILE A 25 4.98 12.01 -10.48
N GLY A 26 5.21 11.18 -9.46
CA GLY A 26 6.41 11.29 -8.61
C GLY A 26 6.52 12.56 -7.74
N CYS A 27 5.43 13.33 -7.54
CA CYS A 27 5.44 14.61 -6.82
C CYS A 27 5.83 14.56 -5.32
N ARG A 28 5.92 13.36 -4.71
CA ARG A 28 6.30 13.12 -3.30
C ARG A 28 5.38 13.71 -2.23
N TYR A 29 4.23 14.29 -2.58
CA TYR A 29 3.31 14.89 -1.60
C TYR A 29 2.76 13.88 -0.60
N CYS A 30 2.51 12.64 -1.05
CA CYS A 30 2.07 11.58 -0.16
C CYS A 30 3.12 11.18 0.88
N HIS A 31 4.41 11.28 0.56
CA HIS A 31 5.50 11.04 1.50
C HIS A 31 5.54 12.15 2.56
N MET A 32 5.55 13.42 2.13
CA MET A 32 5.58 14.58 3.04
C MET A 32 4.38 14.63 4.00
N ALA A 33 3.21 14.19 3.54
CA ALA A 33 2.00 14.20 4.36
C ALA A 33 1.88 13.00 5.32
N CYS A 34 2.62 11.91 5.10
CA CYS A 34 2.45 10.69 5.88
C CYS A 34 3.31 10.72 7.16
N PRO A 35 2.71 10.73 8.36
CA PRO A 35 3.49 10.78 9.61
C PRO A 35 4.30 9.50 9.87
N TYR A 36 3.95 8.41 9.20
CA TYR A 36 4.64 7.12 9.30
C TYR A 36 5.73 6.93 8.25
N GLY A 37 5.89 7.87 7.30
CA GLY A 37 6.84 7.73 6.20
C GLY A 37 6.58 6.48 5.32
N ALA A 38 5.35 5.97 5.26
CA ALA A 38 5.07 4.72 4.55
C ALA A 38 5.25 4.80 3.03
N PRO A 39 4.87 5.90 2.33
CA PRO A 39 5.17 6.06 0.91
C PRO A 39 6.63 6.48 0.70
N GLN A 40 7.31 5.83 -0.24
CA GLN A 40 8.70 6.07 -0.57
C GLN A 40 8.84 6.30 -2.09
N TYR A 41 9.81 7.11 -2.51
CA TYR A 41 10.04 7.35 -3.93
C TYR A 41 10.97 6.27 -4.48
N ASN A 42 10.58 5.64 -5.59
CA ASN A 42 11.43 4.70 -6.30
C ASN A 42 12.12 5.43 -7.46
N GLU A 43 13.42 5.67 -7.34
CA GLU A 43 14.18 6.40 -8.36
C GLU A 43 14.26 5.68 -9.69
N THR A 44 14.37 4.35 -9.68
CA THR A 44 14.44 3.53 -10.89
C THR A 44 13.14 3.58 -11.68
N LYS A 45 11.99 3.55 -10.98
CA LYS A 45 10.69 3.56 -11.65
C LYS A 45 10.12 4.96 -11.89
N GLY A 46 10.65 5.98 -11.21
CA GLY A 46 10.21 7.38 -11.38
C GLY A 46 8.91 7.74 -10.66
N HIS A 47 8.38 6.87 -9.80
CA HIS A 47 7.12 7.09 -9.10
C HIS A 47 7.19 6.70 -7.62
N MET A 48 6.14 7.07 -6.88
CA MET A 48 6.00 6.67 -5.48
C MET A 48 5.64 5.18 -5.39
N THR A 49 6.11 4.50 -4.37
CA THR A 49 5.77 3.12 -4.02
C THR A 49 5.42 3.04 -2.53
N LYS A 50 4.66 2.02 -2.15
CA LYS A 50 4.38 1.68 -0.75
C LYS A 50 3.89 0.24 -0.65
N CYS A 51 3.81 -0.28 0.58
CA CYS A 51 3.13 -1.55 0.86
C CYS A 51 1.71 -1.53 0.27
N ASP A 52 1.38 -2.53 -0.53
CA ASP A 52 0.10 -2.68 -1.21
C ASP A 52 -0.89 -3.57 -0.42
N GLY A 53 -0.45 -4.11 0.72
CA GLY A 53 -1.23 -5.06 1.52
C GLY A 53 -1.25 -6.48 0.92
N CYS A 54 -0.38 -6.76 -0.05
CA CYS A 54 -0.39 -7.99 -0.85
C CYS A 54 -1.77 -8.27 -1.47
N TYR A 55 -2.43 -7.25 -2.02
CA TYR A 55 -3.80 -7.39 -2.52
C TYR A 55 -3.98 -8.52 -3.54
N ASP A 56 -2.96 -8.83 -4.34
CA ASP A 56 -2.99 -9.97 -5.28
C ASP A 56 -3.06 -11.31 -4.56
N ARG A 57 -2.29 -11.46 -3.47
CA ARG A 57 -2.36 -12.67 -2.62
C ARG A 57 -3.72 -12.80 -1.95
N ILE A 58 -4.26 -11.68 -1.46
CA ILE A 58 -5.59 -11.66 -0.83
C ILE A 58 -6.67 -12.06 -1.83
N ALA A 59 -6.59 -11.59 -3.07
CA ALA A 59 -7.51 -11.97 -4.14
C ALA A 59 -7.48 -13.49 -4.45
N GLU A 60 -6.33 -14.14 -4.24
CA GLU A 60 -6.17 -15.59 -4.32
C GLU A 60 -6.58 -16.35 -3.04
N GLY A 61 -7.12 -15.65 -2.02
CA GLY A 61 -7.49 -16.23 -0.73
C GLY A 61 -6.29 -16.57 0.18
N LYS A 62 -5.09 -16.08 -0.15
CA LYS A 62 -3.89 -16.25 0.67
C LYS A 62 -3.76 -15.09 1.66
N LYS A 63 -3.02 -15.30 2.76
CA LYS A 63 -2.68 -14.22 3.69
C LYS A 63 -1.57 -13.32 3.10
N PRO A 64 -1.43 -12.06 3.59
CA PRO A 64 -0.29 -11.22 3.22
C PRO A 64 1.02 -11.93 3.55
N ILE A 65 2.04 -11.70 2.73
CA ILE A 65 3.29 -12.47 2.85
C ILE A 65 3.94 -12.27 4.22
N CYS A 66 3.88 -11.07 4.79
CA CYS A 66 4.45 -10.77 6.10
C CYS A 66 3.76 -11.54 7.25
N VAL A 67 2.48 -11.88 7.09
CA VAL A 67 1.71 -12.67 8.07
C VAL A 67 2.01 -14.14 7.91
N GLU A 68 1.96 -14.64 6.67
CA GLU A 68 2.22 -16.05 6.35
C GLU A 68 3.67 -16.45 6.67
N SER A 69 4.64 -15.55 6.44
CA SER A 69 6.05 -15.80 6.70
C SER A 69 6.44 -15.63 8.17
N CYS A 70 5.53 -15.24 9.07
CA CYS A 70 5.86 -14.95 10.46
C CYS A 70 6.23 -16.25 11.21
N PRO A 71 7.51 -16.49 11.55
CA PRO A 71 7.93 -17.78 12.12
C PRO A 71 7.36 -18.00 13.53
N LEU A 72 7.13 -16.91 14.26
CA LEU A 72 6.60 -16.94 15.62
C LEU A 72 5.07 -16.94 15.66
N ARG A 73 4.39 -16.84 14.51
CA ARG A 73 2.93 -16.71 14.43
C ARG A 73 2.39 -15.56 15.31
N ALA A 74 3.13 -14.45 15.35
CA ALA A 74 2.79 -13.27 16.12
C ALA A 74 1.85 -12.31 15.38
N LEU A 75 1.59 -12.56 14.09
CA LEU A 75 0.77 -11.74 13.23
C LEU A 75 -0.45 -12.53 12.77
N ASP A 76 -1.58 -11.84 12.64
CA ASP A 76 -2.78 -12.37 11.99
C ASP A 76 -3.40 -11.32 11.06
N PHE A 77 -4.30 -11.76 10.18
CA PHE A 77 -4.98 -10.91 9.20
C PHE A 77 -6.42 -11.39 8.99
N GLY A 78 -7.36 -10.45 9.11
CA GLY A 78 -8.79 -10.65 8.90
C GLY A 78 -9.53 -9.30 8.85
N PRO A 79 -10.85 -9.33 8.60
CA PRO A 79 -11.72 -8.16 8.75
C PRO A 79 -11.64 -7.58 10.16
N ILE A 80 -11.90 -6.28 10.30
CA ILE A 80 -11.89 -5.62 11.62
C ILE A 80 -13.05 -6.07 12.54
N ASP A 81 -14.14 -6.53 11.94
CA ASP A 81 -15.36 -6.92 12.64
C ASP A 81 -15.33 -8.39 13.12
N GLU A 82 -14.26 -9.13 12.83
CA GLU A 82 -14.05 -10.53 13.23
C GLU A 82 -13.25 -10.64 14.55
#